data_AF-A0A9J6R038-F1
#
_entry.id   AF-A0A9J6R038-F1
#
_cell.length_a   1.000
_cell.length_b   1.000
_cell.length_c   1.000
_cell.angle_alpha   90.00
_cell.angle_beta   90.00
_cell.angle_gamma   90.00
#
_symmetry.space_group_name_H-M   'P 1'
#
loop_
_entity.id
_entity.type
_entity.pdbx_description
1 polymer ?
#
loop_
_entity_poly.entity_id
_entity_poly.type
_entity_poly.pdbx_seq_one_letter_code
_entity_poly.pdbx_strand_id
1 'polypeptide(L)'
;MEFKEFVKKFWRMCKNTDCMCCDVTTDEITECQEWIFENPDEAEKIVSTWDKEHPVRTYLKDFQEKFPKSTYFDSGVYCNACRKRLYGQIEDLDECSYEDCELCWNQEVEK
;
A
#
# COMPACT_ATOMS: atom_id res chain seq x y z
N MET A 1 -10.81 14.46 -2.34
CA MET A 1 -10.01 13.33 -2.85
C MET A 1 -10.80 12.67 -3.96
N GLU A 2 -10.15 12.14 -4.99
CA GLU A 2 -10.86 11.37 -6.01
C GLU A 2 -11.44 10.07 -5.44
N PHE A 3 -12.65 9.68 -5.85
CA PHE A 3 -13.37 8.52 -5.29
C PHE A 3 -12.54 7.23 -5.31
N LYS A 4 -11.85 6.94 -6.43
CA LYS A 4 -11.01 5.74 -6.55
C LYS A 4 -9.85 5.73 -5.55
N GLU A 5 -9.27 6.89 -5.29
CA GLU A 5 -8.17 7.02 -4.33
C GLU A 5 -8.67 6.88 -2.89
N PHE A 6 -9.84 7.41 -2.59
CA PHE A 6 -10.50 7.21 -1.30
C PHE A 6 -10.72 5.73 -1.02
N VAL A 7 -11.32 5.00 -1.98
CA VAL A 7 -11.60 3.57 -1.83
C VAL A 7 -10.31 2.79 -1.54
N LYS A 8 -9.23 2.98 -2.32
CA LYS A 8 -7.96 2.27 -2.07
C LYS A 8 -7.42 2.51 -0.66
N LYS A 9 -7.40 3.76 -0.21
CA LYS A 9 -6.87 4.13 1.11
C LYS A 9 -7.74 3.62 2.25
N PHE A 10 -9.06 3.70 2.09
CA PHE A 10 -10.03 3.16 3.03
C PHE A 10 -9.88 1.64 3.21
N TRP A 11 -9.80 0.90 2.11
CA TRP A 11 -9.59 -0.56 2.14
C TRP A 11 -8.28 -0.94 2.83
N ARG A 12 -7.20 -0.19 2.57
CA ARG A 12 -5.91 -0.37 3.25
C ARG A 12 -6.01 -0.15 4.76
N MET A 13 -6.69 0.91 5.18
CA MET A 13 -6.95 1.20 6.58
C MET A 13 -7.74 0.08 7.27
N CYS A 14 -8.77 -0.44 6.61
CA CYS A 14 -9.57 -1.55 7.14
C CYS A 14 -8.93 -2.93 6.90
N LYS A 15 -7.67 -3.03 6.43
CA LYS A 15 -6.95 -4.28 6.14
C LYS A 15 -7.73 -5.25 5.23
N ASN A 16 -8.53 -4.72 4.31
CA ASN A 16 -9.45 -5.51 3.47
C ASN A 16 -10.44 -6.39 4.26
N THR A 17 -10.76 -6.02 5.50
CA THR A 17 -11.76 -6.70 6.34
C THR A 17 -13.03 -5.88 6.46
N ASP A 18 -14.07 -6.50 6.99
CA ASP A 18 -15.32 -5.81 7.32
C ASP A 18 -15.08 -4.69 8.34
N CYS A 19 -16.04 -3.78 8.37
CA CYS A 19 -16.02 -2.58 9.17
C CYS A 19 -15.62 -2.79 10.65
N MET A 20 -15.98 -3.93 11.24
CA MET A 20 -15.69 -4.28 12.64
C MET A 20 -14.22 -4.17 13.07
N CYS A 21 -13.28 -4.23 12.12
CA CYS A 21 -11.84 -4.18 12.40
C CYS A 21 -11.16 -2.93 11.83
N CYS A 22 -11.94 -1.92 11.39
CA CYS A 22 -11.40 -0.75 10.72
C CYS A 22 -11.08 0.37 11.70
N ASP A 23 -9.94 1.06 11.54
CA ASP A 23 -9.58 2.21 12.38
C ASP A 23 -10.53 3.43 12.20
N VAL A 24 -11.52 3.34 11.30
CA VAL A 24 -12.64 4.30 11.17
C VAL A 24 -13.72 4.05 12.22
N THR A 25 -13.86 2.82 12.70
CA THR A 25 -14.90 2.49 13.69
C THR A 25 -14.46 2.94 15.07
N THR A 26 -15.11 3.99 15.56
CA THR A 26 -15.15 4.29 16.99
C THR A 26 -16.25 3.45 17.65
N ASP A 27 -16.34 3.48 18.98
CA ASP A 27 -17.46 2.84 19.71
C ASP A 27 -18.85 3.32 19.24
N GLU A 28 -18.92 4.42 18.48
CA GLU A 28 -20.15 5.02 17.95
C GLU A 28 -20.42 4.64 16.47
N ILE A 29 -19.43 4.14 15.74
CA ILE A 29 -19.53 3.84 14.29
C ILE A 29 -19.39 2.33 14.09
N THR A 30 -20.51 1.61 14.15
CA THR A 30 -20.55 0.15 13.88
C THR A 30 -20.77 -0.19 12.40
N GLU A 31 -21.27 0.78 11.62
CA GLU A 31 -21.64 0.62 10.21
C GLU A 31 -20.94 1.69 9.34
N CYS A 32 -19.62 1.59 9.21
CA CYS A 32 -18.79 2.56 8.48
C CYS A 32 -19.22 2.75 7.02
N GLN A 33 -19.82 1.76 6.35
CA GLN A 33 -20.29 1.96 4.98
C GLN A 33 -21.40 3.02 4.93
N GLU A 34 -22.45 2.87 5.74
CA GLU A 34 -23.54 3.84 5.83
C GLU A 34 -23.03 5.19 6.32
N TRP A 35 -22.20 5.17 7.37
CA TRP A 35 -21.62 6.40 7.91
C TRP A 35 -20.78 7.18 6.90
N ILE A 36 -19.98 6.49 6.05
CA ILE A 36 -19.19 7.14 4.99
C ILE A 36 -20.10 7.82 3.95
N PHE A 37 -21.21 7.19 3.58
CA PHE A 37 -22.17 7.78 2.64
C PHE A 37 -22.88 8.99 3.24
N GLU A 38 -23.19 8.95 4.53
CA GLU A 38 -23.82 10.06 5.24
C GLU A 38 -22.84 11.20 5.56
N ASN A 39 -21.54 10.89 5.72
CA ASN A 39 -20.50 11.83 6.18
C ASN A 39 -19.25 11.82 5.27
N PRO A 40 -19.38 12.06 3.96
CA PRO A 40 -18.28 11.89 3.01
C PRO A 40 -17.08 12.80 3.29
N ASP A 41 -17.30 14.05 3.72
CA ASP A 41 -16.23 15.01 4.01
C ASP A 41 -15.41 14.59 5.25
N GLU A 42 -16.06 14.12 6.31
CA GLU A 42 -15.37 13.66 7.53
C GLU A 42 -14.68 12.32 7.27
N ALA A 43 -15.31 11.42 6.51
CA ALA A 43 -14.69 10.18 6.06
C ALA A 43 -13.39 10.43 5.28
N GLU A 44 -13.40 11.37 4.33
CA GLU A 44 -12.21 11.74 3.57
C GLU A 44 -11.09 12.24 4.50
N LYS A 45 -11.43 13.05 5.50
CA LYS A 45 -10.48 13.61 6.46
C LYS A 45 -9.85 12.53 7.35
N ILE A 46 -10.65 11.58 7.83
CA ILE A 46 -10.16 10.43 8.62
C ILE A 46 -9.20 9.59 7.78
N VAL A 47 -9.65 9.13 6.60
CA VAL A 47 -8.83 8.30 5.69
C VAL A 47 -7.54 9.03 5.31
N SER A 48 -7.61 10.32 5.01
CA SER A 48 -6.43 11.12 4.64
C SER A 48 -5.44 11.29 5.80
N THR A 49 -5.93 11.42 7.02
CA THR A 49 -5.08 11.56 8.21
C THR A 49 -4.40 10.23 8.51
N TRP A 50 -5.17 9.14 8.53
CA TRP A 50 -4.64 7.79 8.72
C TRP A 50 -3.58 7.43 7.67
N ASP A 51 -3.81 7.76 6.40
CA ASP A 51 -2.89 7.49 5.29
C ASP A 51 -1.53 8.21 5.45
N LYS A 52 -1.54 9.44 5.99
CA LYS A 52 -0.32 10.21 6.28
C LYS A 52 0.47 9.62 7.45
N GLU A 53 -0.22 9.12 8.47
CA GLU A 53 0.37 8.49 9.65
C GLU A 53 0.88 7.07 9.35
N HIS A 54 0.27 6.41 8.38
CA HIS A 54 0.59 5.05 7.95
C HIS A 54 1.07 5.05 6.51
N PRO A 55 2.22 5.65 6.17
CA PRO A 55 2.71 5.64 4.79
C PRO A 55 2.94 4.20 4.31
N VAL A 56 2.55 3.92 3.06
CA VAL A 56 2.76 2.60 2.44
C VAL A 56 4.25 2.25 2.51
N ARG A 57 4.58 1.14 3.17
CA ARG A 57 5.94 0.60 3.16
C ARG A 57 6.06 -0.31 1.95
N THR A 58 6.62 0.21 0.87
CA THR A 58 6.90 -0.59 -0.33
C THR A 58 8.21 -1.36 -0.18
N TYR A 59 8.37 -2.43 -0.96
CA TYR A 59 9.64 -3.15 -0.99
C TYR A 59 10.80 -2.28 -1.50
N LEU A 60 10.53 -1.32 -2.38
CA LEU A 60 11.53 -0.34 -2.82
C LEU A 60 12.08 0.44 -1.62
N LYS A 61 11.17 1.00 -0.81
CA LYS A 61 11.54 1.77 0.38
C LYS A 61 12.25 0.91 1.41
N ASP A 62 11.76 -0.30 1.67
CA ASP A 62 12.40 -1.26 2.58
C ASP A 62 13.82 -1.64 2.12
N PHE A 63 14.01 -1.85 0.81
CA PHE A 63 15.31 -2.16 0.25
C PHE A 63 16.28 -0.98 0.37
N GLN A 64 15.84 0.24 0.07
CA GLN A 64 16.65 1.45 0.21
C GLN A 64 17.07 1.71 1.67
N GLU A 65 16.19 1.44 2.64
CA GLU A 65 16.50 1.53 4.07
C GLU A 65 17.57 0.51 4.49
N LYS A 66 17.50 -0.73 3.98
CA LYS A 66 18.49 -1.79 4.26
C LYS A 66 19.82 -1.59 3.53
N PHE A 67 19.77 -1.02 2.33
CA PHE A 67 20.91 -0.87 1.42
C PHE A 67 21.04 0.58 0.91
N PRO A 68 21.35 1.55 1.79
CA PRO A 68 21.36 2.98 1.44
C PRO A 68 22.45 3.36 0.43
N LYS A 69 23.45 2.49 0.20
CA LYS A 69 24.51 2.68 -0.80
C LYS A 69 24.19 2.01 -2.14
N SER A 70 23.01 1.45 -2.30
CA SER A 70 22.61 0.78 -3.54
C SER A 70 22.38 1.82 -4.63
N THR A 71 23.00 1.63 -5.80
CA THR A 71 22.86 2.53 -6.97
C THR A 71 21.84 2.00 -7.98
N TYR A 72 21.18 0.88 -7.66
CA TYR A 72 20.32 0.14 -8.59
C TYR A 72 18.99 0.83 -8.90
N PHE A 73 18.62 1.90 -8.16
CA PHE A 73 17.30 2.53 -8.24
C PHE A 73 17.32 3.99 -8.71
N ASP A 74 18.48 4.59 -8.92
CA ASP A 74 18.60 6.02 -9.25
C ASP A 74 18.30 6.35 -10.72
N SER A 75 18.16 5.36 -11.61
CA SER A 75 18.12 5.59 -13.06
C SER A 75 16.94 4.96 -13.80
N GLY A 76 15.86 4.56 -13.12
CA GLY A 76 14.71 3.88 -13.75
C GLY A 76 15.06 2.50 -14.33
N VAL A 77 16.23 1.95 -13.98
CA VAL A 77 16.67 0.60 -14.38
C VAL A 77 16.24 -0.36 -13.28
N TYR A 78 14.97 -0.74 -13.31
CA TYR A 78 14.33 -1.43 -12.19
C TYR A 78 14.80 -2.87 -11.91
N CYS A 79 15.73 -3.46 -12.68
CA CYS A 79 15.82 -4.93 -12.69
C CYS A 79 17.19 -5.61 -12.86
N ASN A 80 18.28 -5.03 -12.34
CA ASN A 80 19.47 -5.86 -12.04
C ASN A 80 19.29 -6.70 -10.78
N ALA A 81 18.45 -6.25 -9.86
CA ALA A 81 18.10 -6.95 -8.63
C ALA A 81 16.60 -7.27 -8.67
N CYS A 82 16.26 -8.56 -8.72
CA CYS A 82 14.87 -8.99 -8.69
C CYS A 82 14.38 -9.03 -7.23
N ARG A 83 13.39 -8.21 -6.88
CA ARG A 83 12.75 -8.19 -5.56
C ARG A 83 12.32 -9.58 -5.11
N LYS A 84 11.60 -10.29 -5.99
CA LYS A 84 11.13 -11.65 -5.75
C LYS A 84 12.27 -12.58 -5.30
N ARG A 85 13.44 -12.52 -5.95
CA ARG A 85 14.64 -13.26 -5.53
C ARG A 85 15.21 -12.79 -4.19
N LEU A 86 15.30 -11.47 -3.99
CA LEU A 86 15.87 -10.89 -2.77
C LEU A 86 15.03 -11.15 -1.52
N TYR A 87 13.71 -11.22 -1.68
CA TYR A 87 12.74 -11.44 -0.60
C TYR A 87 12.22 -12.90 -0.56
N GLY A 88 12.87 -13.83 -1.27
CA GLY A 88 12.58 -15.27 -1.19
C GLY A 88 11.28 -15.73 -1.85
N GLN A 89 10.65 -14.89 -2.68
CA GLN A 89 9.46 -15.21 -3.47
C GLN A 89 9.88 -15.81 -4.82
N ILE A 90 10.32 -17.06 -4.81
CA ILE A 90 10.94 -17.73 -5.97
C ILE A 90 9.89 -18.25 -6.98
N GLU A 91 8.61 -18.26 -6.59
CA GLU A 91 7.51 -18.69 -7.44
C GLU A 91 7.28 -17.71 -8.62
N ASP A 92 7.07 -18.28 -9.80
CA ASP A 92 6.72 -17.57 -11.04
C ASP A 92 7.73 -16.49 -11.45
N LEU A 93 9.01 -16.86 -11.53
CA LEU A 93 10.07 -16.02 -12.12
C LEU A 93 10.12 -16.13 -13.65
N ASP A 94 9.59 -17.20 -14.22
CA ASP A 94 9.65 -17.49 -15.67
C ASP A 94 8.64 -16.66 -16.49
N GLU A 95 7.63 -16.05 -15.85
CA GLU A 95 6.60 -15.21 -16.48
C GLU A 95 6.78 -13.70 -16.20
N CYS A 96 7.86 -13.30 -15.53
CA CYS A 96 8.07 -11.89 -15.17
C CYS A 96 8.53 -11.07 -16.38
N SER A 97 7.70 -10.17 -16.88
CA SER A 97 8.10 -9.20 -17.89
C SER A 97 8.97 -8.10 -17.26
N TYR A 98 9.94 -7.56 -18.04
CA TYR A 98 10.82 -6.47 -17.57
C TYR A 98 10.05 -5.16 -17.35
N GLU A 99 8.85 -5.03 -17.92
CA GLU A 99 7.99 -3.84 -17.82
C GLU A 99 7.27 -3.75 -16.46
N ASP A 100 7.22 -4.84 -15.70
CA ASP A 100 6.50 -4.93 -14.43
C ASP A 100 7.35 -4.62 -13.19
N CYS A 101 8.63 -4.34 -13.35
CA CYS A 101 9.56 -4.21 -12.23
C CYS A 101 9.23 -3.00 -11.33
N GLU A 102 8.84 -1.86 -11.90
CA GLU A 102 8.43 -0.68 -11.12
C GLU A 102 7.21 -0.99 -10.26
N LEU A 103 6.19 -1.62 -10.85
CA LEU A 103 4.99 -2.05 -10.13
C LEU A 103 5.35 -3.06 -9.04
N CYS A 104 6.19 -4.05 -9.36
CA CYS A 104 6.64 -5.08 -8.43
C CYS A 104 7.36 -4.48 -7.21
N TRP A 105 8.26 -3.51 -7.43
CA TRP A 105 9.01 -2.83 -6.36
C TRP A 105 8.13 -1.89 -5.54
N ASN A 106 7.07 -1.33 -6.12
CA ASN A 106 6.09 -0.49 -5.45
C ASN A 106 4.94 -1.26 -4.76
N GLN A 107 4.96 -2.59 -4.77
CA GLN A 107 4.04 -3.38 -3.94
C GLN A 107 4.28 -3.12 -2.45
N GLU A 108 3.21 -3.10 -1.67
CA GLU A 108 3.28 -3.00 -0.21
C GLU A 108 3.92 -4.28 0.35
N VAL A 109 4.79 -4.12 1.36
CA VAL A 109 5.37 -5.25 2.08
C VAL A 109 4.27 -5.89 2.92
N GLU A 110 3.93 -7.14 2.64
CA GLU A 110 3.05 -7.93 3.49
C GLU A 110 3.73 -8.15 4.85
N LYS A 111 3.03 -7.81 5.94
CA LYS A 111 3.50 -7.97 7.32
C LYS A 111 3.24 -9.37 7.85
#